data_AF-A0A969ALY4-F1
#
_entry.id   AF-A0A969ALY4-F1
#
_cell.length_a   1.000
_cell.length_b   1.000
_cell.length_c   1.000
_cell.angle_alpha   90.00
_cell.angle_beta   90.00
_cell.angle_gamma   90.00
#
_symmetry.space_group_name_H-M   'P 1'
#
loop_
_entity.id
_entity.type
_entity.pdbx_description
1 polymer ?
#
loop_
_entity_poly.entity_id
_entity_poly.type
_entity_poly.pdbx_seq_one_letter_code
_entity_poly.pdbx_strand_id
1 'polypeptide(L)'
;MQAYLEQKYPDIKTKIKIIENWAIEDIPTCKKQDNKFAQQHNLTEIFTVLYSGNMGRLHDIETIAQAAVILKDKPIQFVFIGDGAKTKIIEQKIQTHQITNILLLPLQPREILPQSLTACDISLVSLIPGAENIVAPSKLNGMLAAGRGIIAITQPNSYIDKLLTTSGSGINTPPNQPQQLADIILELSQQPEKVRIMGEKARQLYEIRYRFERALKEYEQLLFTCDDRPDPRLLARNSNR
;
A
#
# COMPACT_ATOMS: atom_id res chain seq x y z
N MET A 1 -8.85 13.30 6.67
CA MET A 1 -9.09 13.36 8.13
C MET A 1 -8.86 14.75 8.72
N GLN A 2 -7.67 15.36 8.60
CA GLN A 2 -7.41 16.71 9.16
C GLN A 2 -8.44 17.75 8.72
N ALA A 3 -8.63 17.94 7.41
CA ALA A 3 -9.62 18.89 6.89
C ALA A 3 -11.05 18.63 7.43
N TYR A 4 -11.42 17.36 7.60
CA TYR A 4 -12.70 16.97 8.20
C TYR A 4 -12.77 17.36 9.69
N LEU A 5 -11.70 17.12 10.45
CA LEU A 5 -11.62 17.50 11.86
C LEU A 5 -11.65 19.02 12.04
N GLU A 6 -10.92 19.77 11.20
CA GLU A 6 -10.93 21.24 11.23
C GLU A 6 -12.29 21.83 10.85
N GLN A 7 -12.98 21.21 9.88
CA GLN A 7 -14.35 21.62 9.51
C GLN A 7 -15.35 21.34 10.64
N LYS A 8 -15.24 20.18 11.29
CA LYS A 8 -16.19 19.76 12.34
C LYS A 8 -15.91 20.40 13.70
N TYR A 9 -14.64 20.71 13.97
CA TYR A 9 -14.15 21.27 15.22
C TYR A 9 -13.17 22.42 14.93
N PRO A 10 -13.65 23.64 14.65
CA PRO A 10 -12.77 24.76 14.29
C PRO A 10 -11.74 25.11 15.37
N ASP A 11 -12.08 24.92 16.65
CA ASP A 11 -11.23 25.28 17.81
C ASP A 11 -9.96 24.44 17.98
N ILE A 12 -9.85 23.32 17.25
CA ILE A 12 -8.65 22.46 17.30
C ILE A 12 -7.68 22.70 16.14
N LYS A 13 -7.98 23.63 15.21
CA LYS A 13 -7.16 23.85 14.01
C LYS A 13 -5.68 24.12 14.32
N THR A 14 -5.39 24.83 15.40
CA THR A 14 -4.01 25.13 15.84
C THR A 14 -3.43 24.08 16.80
N LYS A 15 -4.21 23.04 17.14
CA LYS A 15 -3.86 22.01 18.13
C LYS A 15 -3.63 20.62 17.51
N ILE A 16 -3.65 20.52 16.17
CA ILE A 16 -3.44 19.27 15.46
C ILE A 16 -2.00 19.19 14.98
N LYS A 17 -1.29 18.16 15.43
CA LYS A 17 -0.02 17.71 14.83
C LYS A 17 -0.28 16.37 14.13
N ILE A 18 0.07 16.27 12.85
CA ILE A 18 0.05 14.99 12.13
C ILE A 18 1.41 14.33 12.32
N ILE A 19 1.40 13.10 12.80
CA ILE A 19 2.55 12.19 12.81
C ILE A 19 2.11 10.95 12.03
N GLU A 20 2.69 10.71 10.86
CA GLU A 20 2.31 9.54 10.05
C GLU A 20 2.81 8.24 10.67
N ASN A 21 2.04 7.17 10.47
CA ASN A 21 2.44 5.80 10.84
C ASN A 21 3.72 5.38 10.13
N TRP A 22 4.49 4.48 10.74
CA TRP A 22 5.72 3.90 10.19
C TRP A 22 5.47 2.50 9.60
N ALA A 23 6.42 1.96 8.83
CA ALA A 23 6.45 0.52 8.55
C ALA A 23 7.07 -0.19 9.76
N ILE A 24 6.49 -1.30 10.18
CA ILE A 24 6.99 -2.04 11.35
C ILE A 24 8.15 -2.96 10.93
N GLU A 25 8.19 -3.33 9.66
CA GLU A 25 9.16 -4.26 9.09
C GLU A 25 10.35 -3.50 8.49
N ASP A 26 11.56 -3.88 8.90
CA ASP A 26 12.77 -3.54 8.15
C ASP A 26 12.89 -4.51 6.97
N ILE A 27 12.51 -4.03 5.78
CA ILE A 27 12.52 -4.83 4.56
C ILE A 27 13.84 -4.56 3.83
N PRO A 28 14.76 -5.53 3.70
CA PRO A 28 15.98 -5.33 2.96
C PRO A 28 15.69 -5.20 1.46
N THR A 29 16.45 -4.36 0.78
CA THR A 29 16.40 -4.30 -0.68
C THR A 29 17.13 -5.52 -1.26
N CYS A 30 16.47 -6.27 -2.13
CA CYS A 30 17.08 -7.35 -2.88
C CYS A 30 16.60 -7.35 -4.33
N LYS A 31 17.45 -7.85 -5.23
CA LYS A 31 16.99 -8.15 -6.59
C LYS A 31 15.95 -9.27 -6.52
N LYS A 32 14.97 -9.24 -7.43
CA LYS A 32 13.91 -10.26 -7.48
C LYS A 32 14.49 -11.65 -7.77
N GLN A 33 15.56 -11.72 -8.55
CA GLN A 33 16.27 -12.97 -8.89
C GLN A 33 16.93 -13.64 -7.68
N ASP A 34 17.37 -12.84 -6.70
CA ASP A 34 18.02 -13.33 -5.47
C ASP A 34 17.00 -13.64 -4.36
N ASN A 35 15.71 -13.39 -4.61
CA ASN A 35 14.65 -13.55 -3.63
C ASN A 35 14.16 -15.00 -3.57
N LYS A 36 14.29 -15.65 -2.40
CA LYS A 36 13.89 -17.04 -2.19
C LYS A 36 12.39 -17.29 -2.43
N PHE A 37 11.52 -16.35 -2.05
CA PHE A 37 10.09 -16.45 -2.30
C PHE A 37 9.79 -16.38 -3.80
N ALA A 38 10.47 -15.49 -4.53
CA ALA A 38 10.35 -15.41 -5.98
C ALA A 38 10.83 -16.72 -6.66
N GLN A 39 11.96 -17.28 -6.22
CA GLN A 39 12.47 -18.56 -6.73
C GLN A 39 11.49 -19.71 -6.47
N GLN A 40 10.98 -19.83 -5.24
CA GLN A 40 10.03 -20.88 -4.84
C GLN A 40 8.74 -20.86 -5.67
N HIS A 41 8.30 -19.68 -6.10
CA HIS A 41 7.07 -19.48 -6.86
C HIS A 41 7.28 -19.21 -8.35
N ASN A 42 8.49 -19.42 -8.88
CA ASN A 42 8.85 -19.20 -10.30
C ASN A 42 8.58 -17.76 -10.80
N LEU A 43 8.82 -16.75 -9.94
CA LEU A 43 8.55 -15.33 -10.21
C LEU A 43 9.79 -14.52 -10.66
N THR A 44 10.96 -15.16 -10.75
CA THR A 44 12.24 -14.46 -10.96
C THR A 44 12.34 -13.77 -12.32
N GLU A 45 11.81 -14.39 -13.37
CA GLU A 45 11.89 -13.88 -14.75
C GLU A 45 10.61 -13.21 -15.23
N ILE A 46 9.44 -13.64 -14.73
CA ILE A 46 8.14 -13.14 -15.17
C ILE A 46 7.80 -11.79 -14.51
N PHE A 47 7.17 -10.89 -15.27
CA PHE A 47 6.73 -9.60 -14.72
C PHE A 47 5.61 -9.85 -13.70
N THR A 48 5.87 -9.52 -12.44
CA THR A 48 5.04 -9.92 -11.31
C THR A 48 4.33 -8.72 -10.70
N VAL A 49 3.01 -8.79 -10.67
CA VAL A 49 2.11 -7.79 -10.08
C VAL A 49 1.55 -8.33 -8.77
N LEU A 50 1.87 -7.69 -7.66
CA LEU A 50 1.54 -8.17 -6.33
C LEU A 50 0.40 -7.38 -5.69
N TYR A 51 -0.62 -8.07 -5.20
CA TYR A 51 -1.53 -7.58 -4.17
C TYR A 51 -1.28 -8.36 -2.87
N SER A 52 -0.83 -7.69 -1.81
CA SER A 52 -0.53 -8.32 -0.52
C SER A 52 -1.36 -7.70 0.61
N GLY A 53 -2.24 -8.49 1.22
CA GLY A 53 -3.03 -8.16 2.40
C GLY A 53 -4.52 -8.49 2.27
N ASN A 54 -5.32 -7.94 3.19
CA ASN A 54 -6.75 -8.23 3.27
C ASN A 54 -7.51 -7.78 1.99
N MET A 55 -8.16 -8.73 1.30
CA MET A 55 -9.08 -8.55 0.18
C MET A 55 -10.50 -8.24 0.69
N GLY A 56 -10.59 -7.23 1.54
CA GLY A 56 -11.82 -6.80 2.21
C GLY A 56 -12.77 -6.01 1.30
N ARG A 57 -13.96 -5.70 1.83
CA ARG A 57 -15.04 -5.02 1.09
C ARG A 57 -14.67 -3.64 0.54
N LEU A 58 -13.74 -2.94 1.22
CA LEU A 58 -13.31 -1.59 0.86
C LEU A 58 -12.19 -1.56 -0.19
N HIS A 59 -11.75 -2.71 -0.67
CA HIS A 59 -10.73 -2.82 -1.70
C HIS A 59 -11.39 -3.21 -3.02
N ASP A 60 -11.01 -2.54 -4.11
CA ASP A 60 -11.47 -2.86 -5.46
C ASP A 60 -10.61 -4.02 -5.99
N ILE A 61 -11.06 -5.24 -5.68
CA ILE A 61 -10.42 -6.50 -6.11
C ILE A 61 -10.95 -6.91 -7.48
N GLU A 62 -12.18 -6.53 -7.79
CA GLU A 62 -12.87 -6.76 -9.04
C GLU A 62 -12.09 -6.18 -10.22
N THR A 63 -11.64 -4.93 -10.11
CA THR A 63 -10.80 -4.30 -11.14
C THR A 63 -9.50 -5.05 -11.36
N ILE A 64 -8.82 -5.48 -10.28
CA ILE A 64 -7.54 -6.22 -10.38
C ILE A 64 -7.76 -7.58 -11.03
N ALA A 65 -8.75 -8.35 -10.56
CA ALA A 65 -9.06 -9.67 -11.08
C ALA A 65 -9.48 -9.61 -12.55
N GLN A 66 -10.23 -8.58 -12.95
CA GLN A 66 -10.61 -8.39 -14.35
C GLN A 66 -9.42 -7.96 -15.23
N ALA A 67 -8.49 -7.15 -14.71
CA ALA A 67 -7.25 -6.84 -15.43
C ALA A 67 -6.38 -8.10 -15.65
N ALA A 68 -6.33 -9.00 -14.67
CA ALA A 68 -5.65 -10.29 -14.80
C ALA A 68 -6.26 -11.15 -15.93
N VAL A 69 -7.59 -11.15 -16.05
CA VAL A 69 -8.31 -11.83 -17.16
C VAL A 69 -7.92 -11.21 -18.51
N ILE A 70 -7.87 -9.88 -18.61
CA ILE A 70 -7.51 -9.16 -19.84
C ILE A 70 -6.08 -9.50 -20.28
N LEU A 71 -5.17 -9.66 -19.31
CA LEU A 71 -3.75 -9.93 -19.55
C LEU A 71 -3.39 -11.43 -19.49
N LYS A 72 -4.37 -12.35 -19.53
CA LYS A 72 -4.16 -13.79 -19.33
C LYS A 72 -3.13 -14.42 -20.29
N ASP A 73 -3.02 -13.89 -21.51
CA ASP A 73 -2.12 -14.40 -22.56
C ASP A 73 -0.80 -13.61 -22.66
N LYS A 74 -0.50 -12.77 -21.65
CA LYS A 74 0.72 -11.96 -21.57
C LYS A 74 1.69 -12.57 -20.55
N PRO A 75 3.01 -12.32 -20.67
CA PRO A 75 4.01 -12.81 -19.72
C PRO A 75 4.01 -12.01 -18.41
N ILE A 76 2.85 -11.97 -17.74
CA ILE A 76 2.57 -11.19 -16.54
C ILE A 76 1.90 -12.10 -15.53
N GLN A 77 2.48 -12.23 -14.34
CA GLN A 77 1.94 -13.02 -13.24
C GLN A 77 1.30 -12.09 -12.21
N PHE A 78 0.01 -12.29 -11.93
CA PHE A 78 -0.66 -11.69 -10.79
C PHE A 78 -0.47 -12.60 -9.57
N VAL A 79 -0.04 -12.02 -8.46
CA VAL A 79 0.12 -12.72 -7.19
C VAL A 79 -0.75 -12.04 -6.15
N PHE A 80 -1.68 -12.78 -5.58
CA PHE A 80 -2.52 -12.35 -4.48
C PHE A 80 -2.09 -13.09 -3.23
N ILE A 81 -1.68 -12.36 -2.20
CA ILE A 81 -1.29 -12.92 -0.91
C ILE A 81 -2.23 -12.38 0.15
N GLY A 82 -3.07 -13.24 0.71
CA GLY A 82 -3.95 -12.85 1.80
C GLY A 82 -5.28 -13.59 1.78
N ASP A 83 -6.24 -13.02 2.49
CA ASP A 83 -7.62 -13.49 2.52
C ASP A 83 -8.57 -12.29 2.66
N GLY A 84 -9.87 -12.51 2.59
CA GLY A 84 -10.90 -11.50 2.79
C GLY A 84 -12.23 -11.87 2.15
N ALA A 85 -13.21 -11.00 2.34
CA ALA A 85 -14.56 -11.19 1.83
C ALA A 85 -14.62 -11.34 0.29
N LYS A 86 -13.61 -10.84 -0.43
CA LYS A 86 -13.53 -10.85 -1.89
C LYS A 86 -12.60 -11.92 -2.47
N THR A 87 -11.99 -12.79 -1.67
CA THR A 87 -11.13 -13.88 -2.17
C THR A 87 -11.86 -14.76 -3.20
N LYS A 88 -13.13 -15.07 -2.94
CA LYS A 88 -13.98 -15.88 -3.84
C LYS A 88 -14.13 -15.31 -5.24
N ILE A 89 -14.03 -13.98 -5.41
CA ILE A 89 -14.11 -13.35 -6.73
C ILE A 89 -12.93 -13.80 -7.59
N ILE A 90 -11.74 -13.89 -7.01
CA ILE A 90 -10.53 -14.33 -7.69
C ILE A 90 -10.65 -15.82 -8.05
N GLU A 91 -11.04 -16.66 -7.09
CA GLU A 91 -11.26 -18.09 -7.30
C GLU A 91 -12.25 -18.37 -8.45
N GLN A 92 -13.36 -17.63 -8.48
CA GLN A 92 -14.35 -17.72 -9.56
C GLN A 92 -13.76 -17.32 -10.91
N LYS A 93 -12.98 -16.23 -10.97
CA LYS A 93 -12.34 -15.79 -12.23
C LYS A 93 -11.37 -16.85 -12.75
N ILE A 94 -10.56 -17.43 -11.87
CA ILE A 94 -9.65 -18.54 -12.21
C ILE A 94 -10.41 -19.70 -12.84
N GLN A 95 -11.50 -20.13 -12.20
CA GLN A 95 -12.31 -21.26 -12.67
C GLN A 95 -13.03 -20.95 -14.00
N THR A 96 -13.74 -19.82 -14.09
CA THR A 96 -14.56 -19.48 -15.26
C THR A 96 -13.74 -19.23 -16.51
N HIS A 97 -12.56 -18.61 -16.38
CA HIS A 97 -11.75 -18.20 -17.54
C HIS A 97 -10.50 -19.08 -17.74
N GLN A 98 -10.35 -20.16 -16.96
CA GLN A 98 -9.20 -21.07 -16.99
C GLN A 98 -7.86 -20.32 -16.90
N ILE A 99 -7.80 -19.37 -15.96
CA ILE A 99 -6.68 -18.43 -15.86
C ILE A 99 -5.49 -19.11 -15.21
N THR A 100 -4.33 -19.06 -15.88
CA THR A 100 -3.07 -19.59 -15.36
C THR A 100 -2.14 -18.48 -14.84
N ASN A 101 -2.40 -17.21 -15.19
CA ASN A 101 -1.57 -16.07 -14.80
C ASN A 101 -1.94 -15.46 -13.43
N ILE A 102 -2.67 -16.20 -12.59
CA ILE A 102 -3.00 -15.81 -11.21
C ILE A 102 -2.47 -16.86 -10.25
N LEU A 103 -1.68 -16.40 -9.27
CA LEU A 103 -1.21 -17.18 -8.13
C LEU A 103 -1.91 -16.62 -6.88
N LEU A 104 -2.82 -17.41 -6.32
CA LEU A 104 -3.52 -17.07 -5.09
C LEU A 104 -2.90 -17.84 -3.91
N LEU A 105 -2.36 -17.11 -2.94
CA LEU A 105 -1.70 -17.65 -1.76
C LEU A 105 -2.42 -17.18 -0.49
N PRO A 106 -2.45 -18.02 0.57
CA PRO A 106 -2.97 -17.59 1.86
C PRO A 106 -2.07 -16.51 2.49
N LEU A 107 -2.56 -15.92 3.58
CA LEU A 107 -1.73 -15.06 4.44
C LEU A 107 -0.41 -15.77 4.79
N GLN A 108 0.69 -15.07 4.55
CA GLN A 108 2.03 -15.59 4.85
C GLN A 108 2.43 -15.25 6.29
N PRO A 109 3.28 -16.08 6.92
CA PRO A 109 3.90 -15.74 8.20
C PRO A 109 4.63 -14.40 8.13
N ARG A 110 4.68 -13.69 9.26
CA ARG A 110 5.22 -12.33 9.32
C ARG A 110 6.70 -12.27 8.89
N GLU A 111 7.46 -13.29 9.25
CA GLU A 111 8.86 -13.50 8.91
C GLU A 111 9.12 -13.65 7.41
N ILE A 112 8.10 -14.04 6.62
CA ILE A 112 8.19 -14.16 5.16
C ILE A 112 7.82 -12.85 4.46
N LEU A 113 7.13 -11.92 5.14
CA LEU A 113 6.65 -10.67 4.53
C LEU A 113 7.74 -9.87 3.81
N PRO A 114 8.96 -9.69 4.36
CA PRO A 114 10.00 -8.98 3.63
C PRO A 114 10.35 -9.64 2.29
N GLN A 115 10.36 -10.98 2.23
CA GLN A 115 10.63 -11.72 1.01
C GLN A 115 9.43 -11.67 0.05
N SER A 116 8.20 -11.87 0.54
CA SER A 116 7.04 -11.86 -0.33
C SER A 116 6.74 -10.48 -0.92
N LEU A 117 6.93 -9.39 -0.16
CA LEU A 117 6.73 -8.01 -0.64
C LEU A 117 7.79 -7.57 -1.65
N THR A 118 8.99 -8.17 -1.60
CA THR A 118 10.06 -7.90 -2.56
C THR A 118 10.08 -8.87 -3.73
N ALA A 119 9.17 -9.86 -3.79
CA ALA A 119 9.11 -10.86 -4.85
C ALA A 119 8.32 -10.40 -6.10
N CYS A 120 8.10 -9.10 -6.27
CA CYS A 120 7.34 -8.52 -7.38
C CYS A 120 8.09 -7.39 -8.09
N ASP A 121 7.60 -6.99 -9.25
CA ASP A 121 8.08 -5.81 -9.97
C ASP A 121 7.23 -4.57 -9.60
N ILE A 122 5.91 -4.77 -9.49
CA ILE A 122 4.95 -3.73 -9.11
C ILE A 122 4.02 -4.23 -8.00
N SER A 123 3.73 -3.37 -7.03
CA SER A 123 2.73 -3.58 -5.98
C SER A 123 1.43 -2.84 -6.29
N LEU A 124 0.30 -3.44 -5.92
CA LEU A 124 -1.04 -2.86 -6.07
C LEU A 124 -1.62 -2.47 -4.72
N VAL A 125 -2.18 -1.27 -4.66
CA VAL A 125 -3.06 -0.82 -3.59
C VAL A 125 -4.38 -0.38 -4.19
N SER A 126 -5.51 -0.82 -3.64
CA SER A 126 -6.83 -0.46 -4.16
C SER A 126 -7.80 -0.01 -3.08
N LEU A 127 -8.68 0.91 -3.44
CA LEU A 127 -9.81 1.35 -2.64
C LEU A 127 -11.04 1.46 -3.55
N ILE A 128 -12.20 1.10 -3.02
CA ILE A 128 -13.47 1.41 -3.69
C ILE A 128 -13.76 2.92 -3.62
N PRO A 129 -14.57 3.46 -4.54
CA PRO A 129 -15.02 4.86 -4.48
C PRO A 129 -15.59 5.23 -3.10
N GLY A 130 -15.10 6.30 -2.50
CA GLY A 130 -15.58 6.84 -1.22
C GLY A 130 -14.88 6.27 0.01
N ALA A 131 -14.02 5.25 -0.13
CA ALA A 131 -13.28 4.66 0.98
C ALA A 131 -12.02 5.45 1.37
N GLU A 132 -11.61 6.46 0.58
CA GLU A 132 -10.34 7.19 0.70
C GLU A 132 -10.19 7.94 2.03
N ASN A 133 -11.31 8.32 2.64
CA ASN A 133 -11.32 9.09 3.88
C ASN A 133 -11.45 8.24 5.15
N ILE A 134 -11.70 6.93 5.01
CA ILE A 134 -12.00 6.03 6.13
C ILE A 134 -11.01 4.87 6.26
N VAL A 135 -10.17 4.64 5.26
CA VAL A 135 -9.15 3.58 5.29
C VAL A 135 -7.76 4.18 5.45
N ALA A 136 -7.05 3.75 6.51
CA ALA A 136 -5.63 4.06 6.66
C ALA A 136 -4.80 3.22 5.66
N PRO A 137 -3.81 3.81 4.97
CA PRO A 137 -3.01 3.11 3.96
C PRO A 137 -1.91 2.26 4.61
N SER A 138 -2.25 1.38 5.56
CA SER A 138 -1.25 0.60 6.34
C SER A 138 -0.38 -0.33 5.49
N LYS A 139 -0.92 -0.83 4.37
CA LYS A 139 -0.19 -1.67 3.40
C LYS A 139 0.85 -0.89 2.59
N LEU A 140 0.61 0.42 2.41
CA LEU A 140 1.45 1.27 1.57
C LEU A 140 2.87 1.39 2.14
N ASN A 141 3.00 1.48 3.46
CA ASN A 141 4.28 1.59 4.14
C ASN A 141 5.20 0.40 3.83
N GLY A 142 4.66 -0.83 3.85
CA GLY A 142 5.40 -2.04 3.48
C GLY A 142 5.80 -2.07 2.00
N MET A 143 4.93 -1.60 1.09
CA MET A 143 5.24 -1.49 -0.34
C MET A 143 6.36 -0.49 -0.61
N LEU A 144 6.32 0.67 0.05
CA LEU A 144 7.36 1.69 -0.03
C LEU A 144 8.68 1.17 0.54
N ALA A 145 8.64 0.51 1.70
CA ALA A 145 9.80 -0.13 2.30
C ALA A 145 10.41 -1.19 1.38
N ALA A 146 9.59 -2.01 0.72
CA ALA A 146 10.07 -3.01 -0.24
C ALA A 146 10.76 -2.41 -1.49
N GLY A 147 10.66 -1.10 -1.70
CA GLY A 147 11.28 -0.43 -2.85
C GLY A 147 10.73 -0.91 -4.17
N ARG A 148 9.42 -1.22 -4.21
CA ARG A 148 8.71 -1.63 -5.43
C ARG A 148 7.84 -0.48 -5.92
N GLY A 149 7.77 -0.30 -7.24
CA GLY A 149 6.87 0.68 -7.84
C GLY A 149 5.41 0.32 -7.52
N ILE A 150 4.55 1.33 -7.37
CA ILE A 150 3.18 1.12 -6.91
C ILE A 150 2.18 1.59 -7.97
N ILE A 151 1.15 0.79 -8.23
CA ILE A 151 -0.06 1.25 -8.91
C ILE A 151 -1.17 1.37 -7.86
N ALA A 152 -1.72 2.56 -7.72
CA ALA A 152 -2.90 2.82 -6.93
C ALA A 152 -4.16 2.73 -7.79
N ILE A 153 -5.18 2.05 -7.27
CA ILE A 153 -6.54 2.02 -7.81
C ILE A 153 -7.40 2.82 -6.84
N THR A 154 -7.42 4.14 -7.01
CA THR A 154 -8.09 5.08 -6.10
C THR A 154 -8.65 6.28 -6.86
N GLN A 155 -9.57 7.02 -6.23
CA GLN A 155 -10.09 8.23 -6.86
C GLN A 155 -8.97 9.24 -7.20
N PRO A 156 -9.04 9.91 -8.36
CA PRO A 156 -8.12 10.98 -8.69
C PRO A 156 -8.07 12.04 -7.59
N ASN A 157 -6.88 12.60 -7.36
CA ASN A 157 -6.59 13.57 -6.31
C ASN A 157 -6.75 13.05 -4.87
N SER A 158 -6.91 11.74 -4.67
CA SER A 158 -6.85 11.13 -3.33
C SER A 158 -5.48 11.35 -2.68
N TYR A 159 -5.39 11.11 -1.36
CA TYR A 159 -4.11 11.16 -0.65
C TYR A 159 -3.08 10.22 -1.26
N ILE A 160 -3.47 8.98 -1.58
CA ILE A 160 -2.57 7.96 -2.13
C ILE A 160 -2.12 8.38 -3.53
N ASP A 161 -3.03 8.83 -4.39
CA ASP A 161 -2.72 9.32 -5.73
C ASP A 161 -1.67 10.44 -5.68
N LYS A 162 -1.96 11.51 -4.90
CA LYS A 162 -1.03 12.65 -4.76
C LYS A 162 0.31 12.22 -4.21
N LEU A 163 0.34 11.34 -3.20
CA LEU A 163 1.58 10.87 -2.61
C LEU A 163 2.46 10.14 -3.64
N LEU A 164 1.87 9.23 -4.40
CA LEU A 164 2.60 8.40 -5.37
C LEU A 164 3.07 9.21 -6.57
N THR A 165 2.19 10.04 -7.13
CA THR A 165 2.50 10.85 -8.31
C THR A 165 3.53 11.94 -8.02
N THR A 166 3.42 12.65 -6.89
CA THR A 166 4.38 13.72 -6.53
C THR A 166 5.76 13.18 -6.14
N SER A 167 5.83 12.00 -5.52
CA SER A 167 7.12 11.37 -5.19
C SER A 167 7.74 10.64 -6.37
N GLY A 168 6.98 10.35 -7.43
CA GLY A 168 7.39 9.50 -8.54
C GLY A 168 7.52 8.02 -8.17
N SER A 169 6.95 7.60 -7.03
CA SER A 169 6.99 6.21 -6.57
C SER A 169 5.88 5.32 -7.15
N GLY A 170 4.92 5.92 -7.85
CA GLY A 170 3.79 5.19 -8.38
C GLY A 170 2.95 5.95 -9.39
N ILE A 171 1.92 5.27 -9.91
CA ILE A 171 0.90 5.78 -10.83
C ILE A 171 -0.47 5.47 -10.24
N ASN A 172 -1.48 6.29 -10.53
CA ASN A 172 -2.85 6.05 -10.14
C ASN A 172 -3.76 5.76 -11.35
N THR A 173 -4.72 4.86 -11.18
CA THR A 173 -5.87 4.65 -12.06
C THR A 173 -7.16 4.69 -11.23
N PRO A 174 -8.28 5.20 -11.76
CA PRO A 174 -9.55 5.19 -11.04
C PRO A 174 -10.08 3.77 -10.78
N PRO A 175 -10.88 3.56 -9.73
CA PRO A 175 -11.61 2.31 -9.52
C PRO A 175 -12.56 2.00 -10.68
N ASN A 176 -12.90 0.72 -10.85
CA ASN A 176 -13.77 0.20 -11.91
C ASN A 176 -13.23 0.41 -13.34
N GLN A 177 -11.91 0.55 -13.53
CA GLN A 177 -11.27 0.72 -14.83
C GLN A 177 -10.28 -0.42 -15.17
N PRO A 178 -10.76 -1.68 -15.32
CA PRO A 178 -9.88 -2.83 -15.48
C PRO A 178 -9.06 -2.81 -16.78
N GLN A 179 -9.59 -2.25 -17.87
CA GLN A 179 -8.83 -2.09 -19.11
C GLN A 179 -7.68 -1.10 -18.92
N GLN A 180 -7.94 0.04 -18.28
CA GLN A 180 -6.90 1.04 -18.03
C GLN A 180 -5.79 0.47 -17.12
N LEU A 181 -6.17 -0.28 -16.08
CA LEU A 181 -5.20 -0.98 -15.24
C LEU A 181 -4.36 -1.98 -16.05
N ALA A 182 -5.00 -2.77 -16.92
CA ALA A 182 -4.32 -3.73 -17.78
C ALA A 182 -3.32 -3.04 -18.74
N ASP A 183 -3.72 -1.93 -19.36
CA ASP A 183 -2.88 -1.16 -20.28
C ASP A 183 -1.66 -0.59 -19.55
N ILE A 184 -1.83 -0.04 -18.35
CA ILE A 184 -0.73 0.47 -17.51
C ILE A 184 0.24 -0.65 -17.14
N ILE A 185 -0.28 -1.80 -16.69
CA ILE A 185 0.55 -2.95 -16.31
C ILE A 185 1.35 -3.45 -17.52
N LEU A 186 0.71 -3.57 -18.69
CA LEU A 186 1.36 -4.01 -19.91
C LEU A 186 2.46 -3.03 -20.35
N GLU A 187 2.19 -1.71 -20.30
CA GLU A 187 3.19 -0.68 -20.58
C GLU A 187 4.39 -0.80 -19.64
N LEU A 188 4.15 -0.89 -18.33
CA LEU A 188 5.22 -0.99 -17.33
C LEU A 188 6.03 -2.28 -17.47
N SER A 189 5.41 -3.40 -17.88
CA SER A 189 6.12 -4.65 -18.15
C SER A 189 7.15 -4.54 -19.28
N GLN A 190 7.00 -3.55 -20.15
CA GLN A 190 7.89 -3.26 -21.27
C GLN A 190 8.90 -2.14 -20.95
N GLN A 191 8.84 -1.55 -19.76
CA GLN A 191 9.65 -0.41 -19.33
C GLN A 191 10.38 -0.69 -18.00
N PRO A 192 11.31 -1.67 -17.97
CA PRO A 192 11.97 -2.10 -16.73
C PRO A 192 12.72 -0.96 -16.01
N GLU A 193 13.31 -0.02 -16.74
CA GLU A 193 13.98 1.14 -16.13
C GLU A 193 13.02 2.08 -15.41
N LYS A 194 11.82 2.31 -15.97
CA LYS A 194 10.79 3.13 -15.31
C LYS A 194 10.32 2.46 -14.02
N VAL A 195 10.09 1.15 -14.06
CA VAL A 195 9.71 0.35 -12.88
C VAL A 195 10.80 0.39 -11.81
N ARG A 196 12.08 0.26 -12.20
CA ARG A 196 13.22 0.38 -11.28
C ARG A 196 13.26 1.75 -10.61
N ILE A 197 13.13 2.83 -11.39
CA ILE A 197 13.12 4.21 -10.88
C ILE A 197 11.96 4.43 -9.92
N MET A 198 10.75 3.94 -10.24
CA MET A 198 9.59 4.02 -9.33
C MET A 198 9.89 3.32 -8.00
N GLY A 199 10.51 2.14 -8.03
CA GLY A 199 10.93 1.41 -6.84
C GLY A 199 11.96 2.17 -5.99
N GLU A 200 12.95 2.80 -6.62
CA GLU A 200 13.94 3.62 -5.93
C GLU A 200 13.30 4.84 -5.26
N LYS A 201 12.36 5.50 -5.94
CA LYS A 201 11.58 6.60 -5.37
C LYS A 201 10.69 6.14 -4.23
N ALA A 202 10.10 4.96 -4.32
CA ALA A 202 9.33 4.34 -3.25
C ALA A 202 10.19 4.13 -1.99
N ARG A 203 11.41 3.57 -2.16
CA ARG A 203 12.35 3.39 -1.05
C ARG A 203 12.82 4.73 -0.46
N GLN A 204 13.16 5.70 -1.30
CA GLN A 204 13.54 7.04 -0.83
C GLN A 204 12.44 7.70 0.01
N LEU A 205 11.19 7.60 -0.44
CA LEU A 205 10.04 8.11 0.31
C LEU A 205 9.87 7.38 1.66
N TYR A 206 10.08 6.07 1.69
CA TYR A 206 10.07 5.30 2.93
C TYR A 206 11.13 5.78 3.93
N GLU A 207 12.39 5.89 3.48
CA GLU A 207 13.52 6.30 4.34
C GLU A 207 13.29 7.69 4.96
N ILE A 208 12.71 8.62 4.20
CA ILE A 208 12.48 10.00 4.64
C ILE A 208 11.26 10.09 5.56
N ARG A 209 10.16 9.42 5.22
CA ARG A 209 8.84 9.71 5.80
C ARG A 209 8.22 8.54 6.57
N TYR A 210 8.64 7.29 6.41
CA TYR A 210 7.91 6.15 6.98
C TYR A 210 8.76 5.23 7.85
N ARG A 211 9.97 5.67 8.22
CA ARG A 211 10.80 5.04 9.24
C ARG A 211 10.26 5.23 10.66
N PHE A 212 10.50 4.22 11.50
CA PHE A 212 10.14 4.28 12.91
C PHE A 212 10.87 5.39 13.66
N GLU A 213 12.18 5.56 13.41
CA GLU A 213 13.01 6.55 14.11
C GLU A 213 12.55 7.98 13.84
N ARG A 214 11.98 8.22 12.65
CA ARG A 214 11.37 9.51 12.30
C ARG A 214 10.13 9.76 13.14
N ALA A 215 9.20 8.80 13.21
CA ALA A 215 7.99 8.91 14.01
C ALA A 215 8.31 9.05 15.51
N LEU A 216 9.27 8.27 16.03
CA LEU A 216 9.70 8.35 17.42
C LEU A 216 10.18 9.76 17.79
N LYS A 217 11.05 10.36 16.96
CA LYS A 217 11.53 11.74 17.17
C LYS A 217 10.40 12.77 17.17
N GLU A 218 9.42 12.63 16.28
CA GLU A 218 8.26 13.53 16.25
C GLU A 218 7.36 13.39 17.48
N TYR A 219 7.17 12.16 17.97
CA TYR A 219 6.44 11.91 19.21
C TYR A 219 7.19 12.47 20.43
N GLU A 220 8.50 12.25 20.53
CA GLU A 220 9.32 12.83 21.58
C GLU A 220 9.19 14.35 21.57
N GLN A 221 9.38 15.00 20.42
CA GLN A 221 9.22 16.44 20.29
C GLN A 221 7.83 16.91 20.72
N LEU A 222 6.76 16.22 20.30
CA LEU A 222 5.40 16.59 20.69
C LEU A 222 5.20 16.47 22.20
N LEU A 223 5.66 15.39 22.83
CA LEU A 223 5.49 15.17 24.27
C LEU A 223 6.31 16.16 25.10
N PHE A 224 7.54 16.49 24.68
CA PHE A 224 8.41 17.44 25.38
C PHE A 224 8.08 18.91 25.09
N THR A 225 7.36 19.23 24.00
CA THR A 225 6.86 20.60 23.73
C THR A 225 5.49 20.87 24.37
N CYS A 226 4.77 19.83 24.78
CA CYS A 226 3.55 19.95 25.57
C CYS A 226 3.80 20.17 27.08
N ASP A 227 5.00 20.54 27.49
CA ASP A 227 5.40 20.79 28.88
C ASP A 227 4.87 22.13 29.46
N ASP A 228 3.68 22.55 29.01
CA ASP A 228 2.84 23.49 29.73
C ASP A 228 1.95 22.68 30.68
N ARG A 229 2.31 22.75 31.96
CA ARG A 229 1.65 22.22 33.17
C ARG A 229 0.19 21.79 32.94
N PRO A 230 -0.23 20.62 33.47
CA PRO A 230 -1.63 20.21 33.43
C PRO A 230 -2.54 21.37 33.84
N ASP A 231 -3.58 21.63 33.06
CA ASP A 231 -4.63 22.58 33.46
C ASP A 231 -5.03 22.25 34.91
N PRO A 232 -4.88 23.18 35.88
CA PRO A 232 -5.22 22.91 37.27
C PRO A 232 -6.64 22.36 37.46
N ARG A 233 -7.55 22.65 36.51
CA ARG A 233 -8.93 22.15 36.48
C ARG A 233 -9.04 20.66 36.16
N LEU A 234 -8.05 20.06 35.49
CA LEU A 234 -7.99 18.62 35.22
C LEU A 234 -7.46 17.83 36.43
N LEU A 235 -6.63 18.45 37.27
CA LEU A 235 -6.13 17.85 38.51
C LEU A 235 -7.13 17.91 39.66
N ALA A 236 -8.00 18.93 39.70
CA ALA A 236 -8.99 19.14 40.76
C ALA A 236 -10.15 18.11 40.78
N ARG A 237 -10.28 17.25 39.77
CA ARG A 237 -11.37 16.24 39.71
C ARG A 237 -11.08 14.94 40.46
N ASN A 238 -9.85 14.74 40.95
CA ASN A 238 -9.43 13.48 41.61
C ASN A 238 -9.14 13.60 43.11
N SER A 239 -9.42 14.75 43.74
CA SER A 239 -9.18 14.95 45.18
C SER A 239 -10.41 14.78 46.08
N ASN A 240 -11.53 14.25 45.56
CA ASN A 240 -12.73 13.91 46.34
C ASN A 240 -13.16 12.44 46.11
N ARG A 241 -12.26 11.49 46.41
CA ARG A 241 -12.61 10.10 46.70
C ARG A 241 -11.80 9.59 47.87
#